data_AF-A0A1H3LL37-F1
#
_entry.id   AF-A0A1H3LL37-F1
#
_cell.length_a   1.000
_cell.length_b   1.000
_cell.length_c   1.000
_cell.angle_alpha   90.00
_cell.angle_beta   90.00
_cell.angle_gamma   90.00
#
_symmetry.space_group_name_H-M   'P 1'
#
loop_
_entity.id
_entity.type
_entity.pdbx_description
1 polymer ?
#
loop_
_entity_poly.entity_id
_entity_poly.type
_entity_poly.pdbx_seq_one_letter_code
_entity_poly.pdbx_strand_id
1 'polypeptide(L)' 'MTFEEIKEKVRDEFKGVWFGRFERLENGYEFKPTGDVITSEQMTEIMKSGSQGPKLSPEERKRNRLRGIADSATEV' A
#
# COMPACT_ATOMS: atom_id res chain seq x y z
N MET A 1 -9.78 2.68 -10.23
CA MET A 1 -10.28 1.92 -9.06
C MET A 1 -10.93 2.89 -8.09
N THR A 2 -11.88 2.48 -7.26
CA THR A 2 -12.44 3.39 -6.24
C THR A 2 -11.55 3.46 -5.00
N PHE A 3 -11.66 4.56 -4.24
CA PHE A 3 -10.93 4.74 -2.99
C PHE A 3 -11.20 3.66 -1.94
N GLU A 4 -12.44 3.17 -1.87
CA GLU A 4 -12.85 2.11 -0.94
C GLU A 4 -12.17 0.78 -1.26
N GLU A 5 -12.06 0.43 -2.53
CA GLU A 5 -11.33 -0.76 -2.98
C GLU A 5 -9.83 -0.66 -2.66
N ILE A 6 -9.23 0.52 -2.81
CA ILE A 6 -7.83 0.75 -2.43
C ILE A 6 -7.67 0.55 -0.91
N LYS A 7 -8.59 1.08 -0.08
CA LYS A 7 -8.58 0.85 1.38
C LYS A 7 -8.69 -0.63 1.72
N GLU A 8 -9.56 -1.37 1.04
CA GLU A 8 -9.75 -2.81 1.29
C GLU A 8 -8.48 -3.60 0.96
N LYS A 9 -7.84 -3.31 -0.18
CA LYS A 9 -6.55 -3.92 -0.55
C LYS A 9 -5.42 -3.57 0.41
N VAL A 10 -5.36 -2.32 0.87
CA VAL A 10 -4.35 -1.88 1.86
C VAL A 10 -4.50 -2.65 3.17
N ARG A 11 -5.75 -2.89 3.60
CA ARG A 11 -6.07 -3.62 4.82
C ARG A 11 -5.80 -5.12 4.70
N ASP A 12 -6.23 -5.75 3.61
CA ASP A 12 -6.29 -7.21 3.48
C ASP A 12 -5.10 -7.81 2.72
N GLU A 13 -4.74 -7.23 1.56
CA GLU A 13 -3.70 -7.76 0.68
C GLU A 13 -2.30 -7.31 1.10
N PHE A 14 -2.13 -6.02 1.40
CA PHE A 14 -0.80 -5.44 1.51
C PHE A 14 -0.24 -5.42 2.93
N LYS A 15 -1.07 -5.69 3.95
CA LYS A 15 -0.73 -5.90 5.37
C LYS A 15 0.64 -5.32 5.76
N GLY A 16 0.80 -3.99 5.73
CA GLY A 16 2.02 -3.28 6.15
C GLY A 16 3.09 -2.96 5.09
N VAL A 17 3.03 -3.48 3.85
CA VAL A 17 3.94 -3.09 2.73
C VAL A 17 3.27 -2.13 1.75
N TRP A 18 2.02 -1.77 2.01
CA TRP A 18 1.26 -0.86 1.15
C TRP A 18 1.92 0.51 0.98
N PHE A 19 2.68 1.01 1.97
CA PHE A 19 3.38 2.29 1.85
C PHE A 19 4.31 2.35 0.64
N GLY A 20 4.98 1.24 0.29
CA GLY A 20 5.86 1.18 -0.90
C GLY A 20 5.11 1.11 -2.23
N ARG A 21 3.77 1.03 -2.20
CA ARG A 21 2.90 1.01 -3.38
C ARG A 21 2.33 2.38 -3.71
N PHE A 22 2.61 3.39 -2.89
CA PHE A 22 2.18 4.76 -3.14
C PHE A 22 3.40 5.62 -3.48
N GLU A 23 3.32 6.32 -4.60
CA GLU A 23 4.29 7.34 -4.98
C GLU A 23 3.72 8.73 -4.67
N ARG A 24 4.54 9.59 -4.10
CA ARG A 24 4.13 10.96 -3.78
C ARG A 24 4.20 11.83 -5.04
N LEU A 25 3.08 12.46 -5.38
CA LEU A 25 2.96 13.47 -6.43
C LEU A 25 2.87 14.88 -5.82
N GLU A 26 2.91 15.91 -6.66
CA GLU A 26 2.78 17.31 -6.25
C GLU A 26 1.43 17.59 -5.56
N ASN A 27 0.35 16.97 -6.04
CA ASN A 27 -1.03 17.21 -5.58
C ASN A 27 -1.68 16.01 -4.88
N GLY A 28 -0.91 14.96 -4.55
CA GLY A 28 -1.48 13.74 -3.95
C GLY A 28 -0.54 12.55 -3.96
N TYR A 29 -1.10 11.36 -4.06
CA TYR A 29 -0.35 10.10 -4.12
C TYR A 29 -0.88 9.24 -5.25
N GLU A 30 0.00 8.70 -6.08
CA GLU A 30 -0.33 7.69 -7.07
C GLU A 30 -0.24 6.31 -6.43
N PHE A 31 -1.28 5.50 -6.60
CA PHE A 31 -1.26 4.10 -6.25
C PHE A 31 -0.67 3.29 -7.41
N LYS A 32 0.63 2.97 -7.35
CA LYS A 32 1.40 2.30 -8.41
C LYS A 32 0.74 1.05 -9.02
N PRO A 33 0.06 0.17 -8.25
CA PRO A 33 -0.56 -1.03 -8.80
C PRO A 33 -1.66 -0.76 -9.83
N THR A 34 -2.33 0.39 -9.77
CA THR A 34 -3.42 0.73 -10.71
C THR A 34 -3.26 2.08 -11.40
N GLY A 35 -2.30 2.91 -10.97
CA GLY A 35 -2.10 4.28 -11.47
C GLY A 35 -3.16 5.27 -10.97
N ASP A 36 -4.01 4.89 -10.02
CA ASP A 36 -5.04 5.77 -9.47
C ASP A 36 -4.41 6.83 -8.57
N VAL A 37 -4.78 8.10 -8.78
CA VAL A 37 -4.32 9.22 -7.95
C VAL A 37 -5.32 9.50 -6.84
N ILE A 38 -4.85 9.49 -5.61
CA ILE A 38 -5.62 9.84 -4.41
C ILE A 38 -5.11 11.15 -3.80
N THR A 39 -6.00 11.85 -3.11
CA THR A 39 -5.63 13.09 -2.41
C THR A 39 -4.83 12.80 -1.13
N SER A 40 -4.17 13.83 -0.60
CA SER A 40 -3.48 13.74 0.69
C SER A 40 -4.42 13.39 1.87
N GLU A 41 -5.69 13.80 1.79
CA GLU A 41 -6.70 13.47 2.79
C GLU A 41 -7.08 11.98 2.72
N GLN A 42 -7.29 11.47 1.49
CA GLN A 42 -7.51 10.05 1.23
C GLN A 42 -6.31 9.17 1.65
N MET A 43 -5.09 9.64 1.42
CA MET A 43 -3.89 8.96 1.90
C MET A 43 -3.89 8.89 3.43
N THR A 44 -4.27 9.95 4.12
CA THR A 44 -4.35 9.96 5.61
C THR A 44 -5.36 8.94 6.13
N GLU A 45 -6.50 8.80 5.48
CA GLU A 45 -7.50 7.76 5.74
C GLU A 45 -6.92 6.34 5.53
N ILE A 46 -6.15 6.13 4.46
CA ILE A 46 -5.45 4.87 4.20
C ILE A 46 -4.40 4.59 5.29
N MET A 47 -3.64 5.59 5.74
CA MET A 47 -2.67 5.43 6.82
C MET A 47 -3.34 4.99 8.13
N LYS A 48 -4.50 5.56 8.45
CA LYS A 48 -5.29 5.16 9.62
C LYS A 48 -5.78 3.71 9.48
N SER A 49 -6.31 3.33 8.33
CA SER A 49 -6.83 1.98 8.09
C SER A 49 -5.73 0.91 8.06
N GLY A 50 -4.62 1.18 7.38
CA GLY A 50 -3.47 0.28 7.28
C GLY A 50 -2.73 0.07 8.61
N SER A 51 -2.80 1.04 9.54
CA SER A 51 -2.22 0.94 10.89
C SER A 51 -3.09 0.15 11.88
N GLN A 52 -4.40 0.00 11.58
CA GLN A 52 -5.34 -0.79 12.38
C GLN A 52 -5.46 -2.26 11.91
N GLY A 53 -4.73 -2.65 10.87
CA GLY A 53 -4.68 -4.05 10.42
C GLY A 53 -4.15 -4.99 11.52
N PRO A 54 -4.53 -6.28 11.50
CA PRO A 54 -4.02 -7.25 12.47
C PRO A 54 -2.49 -7.24 12.48
N LYS A 55 -1.88 -7.30 13.68
CA LYS A 55 -0.42 -7.42 13.83
C LYS A 55 0.04 -8.63 13.02
N LEU A 56 0.72 -8.37 11.91
CA LEU A 56 1.32 -9.39 11.06
C LEU A 56 2.09 -10.41 11.89
N SER A 57 1.83 -11.69 11.66
CA SER A 57 2.70 -12.74 12.16
C SER A 57 4.10 -12.64 11.53
N PRO A 58 5.16 -13.12 12.21
CA PRO A 58 6.53 -13.07 11.70
C PRO A 58 6.68 -13.66 10.29
N GLU A 59 5.94 -14.73 9.99
CA GLU A 59 5.93 -15.37 8.68
C GLU A 59 5.30 -14.51 7.59
N GLU A 60 4.23 -13.78 7.91
CA GLU A 60 3.61 -12.83 6.98
C GLU A 60 4.54 -11.65 6.71
N ARG A 61 5.25 -11.14 7.74
CA ARG A 61 6.29 -10.10 7.54
C ARG A 61 7.40 -10.58 6.60
N LYS A 62 7.84 -11.83 6.73
CA LYS A 62 8.87 -12.41 5.86
C LYS A 62 8.37 -12.52 4.42
N ARG A 63 7.13 -13.00 4.22
CA ARG A 63 6.49 -13.09 2.89
C ARG A 63 6.34 -11.72 2.22
N ASN A 64 5.91 -10.74 3.01
CA ASN A 64 5.73 -9.37 2.55
C ASN A 64 7.05 -8.67 2.23
N ARG A 65 8.10 -8.91 3.02
CA ARG A 65 9.46 -8.46 2.71
C ARG A 65 9.97 -9.05 1.40
N LEU A 66 9.77 -10.35 1.18
CA LEU A 66 10.17 -11.02 -0.07
C LEU A 66 9.39 -10.47 -1.28
N ARG A 67 8.08 -10.22 -1.15
CA ARG A 67 7.28 -9.58 -2.20
C ARG A 67 7.74 -8.16 -2.49
N GLY A 68 8.05 -7.35 -1.47
CA GLY A 68 8.56 -5.99 -1.66
C GLY A 68 9.91 -5.96 -2.40
N ILE A 69 10.80 -6.93 -2.10
CA ILE A 69 12.08 -7.08 -2.80
C ILE A 69 11.86 -7.51 -4.25
N ALA A 70 10.96 -8.46 -4.51
CA ALA A 70 10.66 -8.92 -5.87
C ALA A 70 10.03 -7.82 -6.75
N ASP A 71 9.15 -7.00 -6.18
CA ASP A 71 8.56 -5.84 -6.86
C ASP A 71 9.62 -4.78 -7.20
N SER A 72 10.55 -4.53 -6.27
CA SER A 72 11.64 -3.54 -6.48
C SER A 72 12.72 -4.02 -7.46
N ALA A 73 12.83 -5.34 -7.69
CA ALA A 73 13.84 -5.93 -8.57
C ALA A 73 13.42 -5.99 -10.05
N THR A 74 12.18 -5.61 -10.38
CA THR A 74 11.66 -5.65 -11.77
C THR A 74 11.83 -4.32 -12.52
N GLU A 75 12.45 -3.31 -11.90
CA GLU A 75 12.98 -2.12 -12.61
C GLU A 75 14.46 -2.33 -13.00
N VAL A 76 14.73 -3.18 -14.00
CA VAL A 76 15.95 -3.12 -14.85
C VAL A 76 15.68 -3.67 -16.23
#